data_AF-A0A941MGF2-F1
#
_entry.id   AF-A0A941MGF2-F1
#
_cell.length_a   1.000
_cell.length_b   1.000
_cell.length_c   1.000
_cell.angle_alpha   90.00
_cell.angle_beta   90.00
_cell.angle_gamma   90.00
#
_symmetry.space_group_name_H-M   'P 1'
#
loop_
_entity.id
_entity.type
_entity.pdbx_description
1 polymer ?
#
loop_
_entity_poly.entity_id
_entity_poly.type
_entity_poly.pdbx_seq_one_letter_code
_entity_poly.pdbx_strand_id
1 'polypeptide(L)'
;MSESTDGSEKRPILTLRKRADDVTDRPDGQVARANERLPEPEPQPATAVEGALDAHWPGVVWNDLRASERIFSISHLRPFDFSVALKDGSNATVVVDFGHHVFTDEKEVGPPFRYQGDLRYLSEARIARSQGLPTLLRSKYEREHSRACRNQKGGRQYFMLEEADYAIFYRLQLDAAVRRFSLKVVSAYPVAESQRLALPGKEHHLYENRDILFRLMNGGKINYDRKKR
;
A
#
# COMPACT_ATOMS: atom_id res chain seq x y z
N MET A 1 -4.66 33.48 41.69
CA MET A 1 -3.38 33.19 41.02
C MET A 1 -3.67 32.19 39.93
N SER A 2 -3.66 32.67 38.70
CA SER A 2 -4.06 31.97 37.48
C SER A 2 -2.81 31.84 36.62
N GLU A 3 -2.37 30.62 36.37
CA GLU A 3 -1.46 30.28 35.28
C GLU A 3 -1.86 28.89 34.76
N SER A 4 -2.64 28.92 33.67
CA SER A 4 -2.80 27.78 32.77
C SER A 4 -1.77 27.92 31.66
N THR A 5 -0.80 27.02 31.60
CA THR A 5 0.06 26.87 30.43
C THR A 5 -0.52 25.78 29.53
N ASP A 6 -1.28 26.21 28.53
CA ASP A 6 -1.62 25.40 27.35
C ASP A 6 -0.36 25.29 26.48
N GLY A 7 0.37 24.20 26.65
CA GLY A 7 1.54 23.84 25.87
C GLY A 7 1.23 22.70 24.90
N SER A 8 0.38 22.94 23.89
CA SER A 8 0.29 22.01 22.75
C SER A 8 1.57 22.11 21.91
N GLU A 9 2.60 21.36 22.31
CA GLU A 9 3.78 21.11 21.48
C GLU A 9 3.32 20.45 20.16
N LYS A 10 3.38 21.23 19.07
CA LYS A 10 3.14 20.73 17.73
C LYS A 10 4.22 19.70 17.38
N ARG A 11 3.90 18.42 17.52
CA ARG A 11 4.78 17.32 17.11
C ARG A 11 5.12 17.48 15.61
N PRO A 12 6.40 17.45 15.22
CA PRO A 12 6.78 17.57 13.81
C PRO A 12 6.20 16.40 13.00
N ILE A 13 5.55 16.72 11.88
CA ILE A 13 4.94 15.73 10.98
C ILE A 13 6.00 15.21 10.00
N LEU A 14 6.22 13.90 10.02
CA LEU A 14 7.10 13.25 9.04
C LEU A 14 6.41 13.25 7.68
N THR A 15 7.05 13.85 6.68
CA THR A 15 6.54 13.89 5.30
C THR A 15 7.58 13.30 4.36
N LEU A 16 7.22 12.28 3.58
CA LEU A 16 8.08 11.80 2.50
C LEU A 16 7.87 12.70 1.27
N ARG A 17 8.89 13.49 0.90
CA ARG A 17 8.90 14.17 -0.40
C ARG A 17 9.33 13.16 -1.47
N LYS A 18 8.51 12.96 -2.49
CA LYS A 18 8.88 12.23 -3.72
C LYS A 18 10.04 13.02 -4.35
N ARG A 19 11.19 12.40 -4.63
CA ARG A 19 12.23 13.06 -5.45
C ARG A 19 11.63 13.30 -6.83
N ALA A 20 11.71 14.55 -7.30
CA ALA A 20 11.62 14.84 -8.73
C ALA A 20 12.96 14.43 -9.35
N ASP A 21 12.90 13.71 -10.45
CA ASP A 21 14.08 13.28 -11.18
C ASP A 21 14.85 14.49 -11.74
N ASP A 22 16.16 14.33 -11.67
CA ASP A 22 17.22 15.22 -12.12
C ASP A 22 17.22 15.31 -13.65
N VAL A 23 17.11 16.52 -14.21
CA VAL A 23 17.39 16.80 -15.63
C VAL A 23 18.34 17.98 -15.69
N THR A 24 19.48 17.72 -16.30
CA THR A 24 20.62 18.60 -16.52
C THR A 24 20.48 19.46 -17.79
N ASP A 25 21.26 20.57 -17.79
CA ASP A 25 21.65 21.48 -18.91
C ASP A 25 20.53 22.35 -19.55
N ARG A 26 20.67 23.65 -19.84
CA ARG A 26 21.78 24.65 -19.83
C ARG A 26 21.17 26.07 -19.93
N PRO A 27 21.96 27.15 -19.83
CA PRO A 27 21.50 28.52 -19.61
C PRO A 27 21.18 29.26 -20.92
N ASP A 28 20.26 30.22 -20.87
CA ASP A 28 20.41 31.51 -21.53
C ASP A 28 19.41 32.52 -20.96
N GLY A 29 19.89 33.74 -20.73
CA GLY A 29 19.14 34.81 -20.10
C GLY A 29 18.15 35.50 -21.03
N GLN A 30 17.08 36.05 -20.45
CA GLN A 30 16.72 37.46 -20.62
C GLN A 30 15.57 37.85 -19.67
N VAL A 31 15.60 39.12 -19.29
CA VAL A 31 14.76 39.78 -18.30
C VAL A 31 13.47 40.28 -18.96
N ALA A 32 12.30 40.03 -18.37
CA ALA A 32 11.15 40.93 -18.49
C ALA A 32 10.13 40.71 -17.36
N ARG A 33 9.67 41.83 -16.80
CA ARG A 33 8.65 41.97 -15.75
C ARG A 33 7.24 41.77 -16.33
N ALA A 34 6.35 41.12 -15.59
CA ALA A 34 4.92 41.49 -15.50
C ALA A 34 4.27 40.77 -14.31
N ASN A 35 3.69 41.55 -13.39
CA ASN A 35 2.78 41.09 -12.35
C ASN A 35 1.39 40.92 -13.00
N GLU A 36 0.97 39.69 -13.26
CA GLU A 36 -0.44 39.37 -13.51
C GLU A 36 -0.81 38.11 -12.72
N ARG A 37 -1.70 38.28 -11.73
CA ARG A 37 -2.30 37.17 -10.98
C ARG A 37 -3.24 36.41 -11.91
N LEU A 38 -2.83 35.23 -12.33
CA LEU A 38 -3.72 34.25 -12.94
C LEU A 38 -4.72 33.75 -11.87
N PRO A 39 -6.02 33.57 -12.20
CA PRO A 39 -6.98 32.98 -11.29
C PRO A 39 -6.61 31.52 -11.02
N GLU A 40 -6.65 31.11 -9.75
CA GLU A 40 -6.48 29.71 -9.35
C GLU A 40 -7.54 28.83 -10.02
N PRO A 41 -7.18 27.70 -10.64
CA PRO A 41 -8.17 26.81 -11.23
C PRO A 41 -9.01 26.17 -10.12
N GLU A 42 -10.34 26.33 -10.23
CA GLU A 42 -11.30 25.66 -9.35
C GLU A 42 -11.05 24.14 -9.33
N PRO A 43 -11.14 23.48 -8.16
CA PRO A 43 -10.98 22.05 -8.06
C PRO A 43 -12.15 21.36 -8.77
N GLN A 44 -11.89 20.83 -9.96
CA GLN A 44 -12.88 20.01 -10.65
C GLN A 44 -13.17 18.74 -9.83
N PRO A 45 -14.44 18.34 -9.69
CA PRO A 45 -14.80 17.10 -9.01
C PRO A 45 -14.19 15.92 -9.78
N ALA A 46 -13.42 15.09 -9.08
CA ALA A 46 -12.79 13.91 -9.63
C ALA A 46 -13.86 12.96 -10.21
N THR A 47 -14.09 13.05 -11.52
CA THR A 47 -14.77 12.03 -12.30
C THR A 47 -13.98 10.73 -12.16
N ALA A 48 -14.63 9.68 -11.66
CA ALA A 48 -14.07 8.35 -11.59
C ALA A 48 -13.80 7.86 -13.03
N VAL A 49 -12.55 7.95 -13.47
CA VAL A 49 -12.11 7.34 -14.72
C VAL A 49 -11.85 5.86 -14.44
N GLU A 50 -12.85 5.03 -14.73
CA GLU A 50 -12.61 3.63 -15.06
C GLU A 50 -11.85 3.58 -16.39
N GLY A 51 -10.59 3.14 -16.36
CA GLY A 51 -9.82 2.85 -17.56
C GLY A 51 -8.39 3.37 -17.55
N ALA A 52 -7.47 2.57 -16.99
CA ALA A 52 -6.07 2.46 -17.43
C ALA A 52 -5.46 1.26 -16.70
N LEU A 53 -5.31 0.13 -17.40
CA LEU A 53 -4.65 -1.08 -16.90
C LEU A 53 -3.13 -1.08 -17.16
N ASP A 54 -2.54 0.05 -17.56
CA ASP A 54 -1.19 0.07 -18.16
C ASP A 54 -0.11 0.78 -17.33
N ALA A 55 -0.34 1.04 -16.04
CA ALA A 55 0.73 1.56 -15.17
C ALA A 55 1.03 0.53 -14.08
N HIS A 56 2.17 -0.18 -14.20
CA HIS A 56 2.82 -0.81 -13.06
C HIS A 56 2.85 0.20 -11.91
N TRP A 57 2.47 -0.18 -10.68
CA TRP A 57 2.62 0.75 -9.56
C TRP A 57 4.12 1.09 -9.46
N PRO A 58 4.53 2.36 -9.54
CA PRO A 58 5.91 2.70 -9.25
C PRO A 58 6.15 2.30 -7.80
N GLY A 59 7.02 1.31 -7.61
CA GLY A 59 7.30 0.77 -6.29
C GLY A 59 7.77 1.87 -5.36
N VAL A 60 7.16 1.98 -4.19
CA VAL A 60 7.57 2.98 -3.21
C VAL A 60 8.72 2.38 -2.42
N VAL A 61 9.91 2.95 -2.58
CA VAL A 61 11.06 2.60 -1.74
C VAL A 61 10.94 3.37 -0.43
N TRP A 62 10.62 2.65 0.64
CA TRP A 62 10.62 3.21 1.98
C TRP A 62 12.04 3.30 2.53
N ASN A 63 12.39 4.48 3.03
CA ASN A 63 13.62 4.70 3.77
C ASN A 63 13.32 4.72 5.27
N ASP A 64 14.33 4.44 6.08
CA ASP A 64 14.23 4.55 7.52
C ASP A 64 13.73 5.94 7.93
N LEU A 65 12.76 5.97 8.83
CA LEU A 65 12.08 7.20 9.23
C LEU A 65 12.71 7.71 10.52
N ARG A 66 13.02 9.00 10.55
CA ARG A 66 13.57 9.66 11.74
C ARG A 66 12.50 10.54 12.36
N ALA A 67 12.21 10.33 13.64
CA ALA A 67 11.30 11.18 14.40
C ALA A 67 11.97 11.57 15.71
N SER A 68 12.26 12.86 15.88
CA SER A 68 13.12 13.35 16.97
C SER A 68 14.45 12.57 17.01
N GLU A 69 14.86 12.07 18.17
CA GLU A 69 16.09 11.29 18.36
C GLU A 69 15.95 9.79 18.01
N ARG A 70 14.80 9.35 17.49
CA ARG A 70 14.54 7.92 17.17
C ARG A 70 14.59 7.63 15.68
N ILE A 71 15.14 6.47 15.34
CA ILE A 71 15.15 5.90 13.99
C ILE A 71 14.24 4.68 13.96
N PHE A 72 13.25 4.70 13.07
CA PHE A 72 12.36 3.60 12.76
C PHE A 72 12.86 2.91 11.49
N SER A 73 13.55 1.78 11.65
CA SER A 73 14.04 1.04 10.48
C SER A 73 12.90 0.32 9.78
N ILE A 74 12.71 0.63 8.50
CA ILE A 74 11.68 0.03 7.64
C ILE A 74 12.25 -0.43 6.30
N SER A 75 13.58 -0.52 6.23
CA SER A 75 14.33 -0.97 5.05
C SER A 75 13.97 -2.39 4.57
N HIS A 76 13.42 -3.25 5.42
CA HIS A 76 12.90 -4.57 5.04
C HIS A 76 11.65 -4.48 4.14
N LEU A 77 10.99 -3.32 4.09
CA LEU A 77 9.84 -3.06 3.22
C LEU A 77 10.25 -2.49 1.85
N ARG A 78 11.49 -2.76 1.42
CA ARG A 78 11.89 -2.49 0.04
C ARG A 78 11.15 -3.43 -0.92
N PRO A 79 10.81 -2.96 -2.13
CA PRO A 79 10.25 -3.81 -3.16
C PRO A 79 11.14 -5.02 -3.44
N PHE A 80 10.51 -6.15 -3.73
CA PHE A 80 11.20 -7.36 -4.16
C PHE A 80 10.32 -8.16 -5.10
N ASP A 81 10.90 -9.14 -5.78
CA ASP A 81 10.15 -10.08 -6.61
C ASP A 81 10.40 -11.53 -6.23
N PHE A 82 9.53 -12.41 -6.72
CA PHE A 82 9.69 -13.85 -6.68
C PHE A 82 8.92 -14.49 -7.83
N SER A 83 9.32 -15.71 -8.21
CA SER A 83 8.62 -16.51 -9.21
C SER A 83 7.54 -17.37 -8.53
N VAL A 84 6.40 -17.51 -9.19
CA VAL A 84 5.30 -18.38 -8.76
C VAL A 84 4.96 -19.35 -9.87
N ALA A 85 4.82 -20.64 -9.53
CA ALA A 85 4.28 -21.64 -10.44
C ALA A 85 2.76 -21.52 -10.52
N LEU A 86 2.23 -21.35 -11.73
CA LEU A 86 0.80 -21.34 -12.02
C LEU A 86 0.27 -22.77 -12.12
N LYS A 87 -1.06 -22.91 -12.13
CA LYS A 87 -1.72 -24.23 -12.19
C LYS A 87 -1.43 -25.05 -13.45
N ASP A 88 -1.11 -24.39 -14.55
CA ASP A 88 -0.72 -25.04 -15.81
C ASP A 88 0.79 -25.38 -15.86
N GLY A 89 1.52 -25.17 -14.75
CA GLY A 89 2.96 -25.42 -14.66
C GLY A 89 3.84 -24.30 -15.22
N SER A 90 3.24 -23.26 -15.81
CA SER A 90 3.99 -22.08 -16.26
C SER A 90 4.38 -21.19 -15.08
N ASN A 91 5.36 -20.30 -15.28
CA ASN A 91 5.81 -19.36 -14.24
C ASN A 91 5.32 -17.93 -14.51
N ALA A 92 5.09 -17.19 -13.43
CA ALA A 92 4.86 -15.75 -13.45
C ALA A 92 5.74 -15.06 -12.41
N THR A 93 6.17 -13.84 -12.69
CA THR A 93 6.90 -13.01 -11.72
C THR A 93 5.90 -12.20 -10.91
N VAL A 94 6.00 -12.24 -9.58
CA VAL A 94 5.25 -11.37 -8.67
C VAL A 94 6.22 -10.33 -8.11
N VAL A 95 5.97 -9.06 -8.39
CA VAL A 95 6.70 -7.91 -7.83
C VAL A 95 5.88 -7.34 -6.69
N VAL A 96 6.45 -7.31 -5.49
CA VAL A 96 5.79 -6.86 -4.25
C VAL A 96 6.21 -5.45 -3.90
N ASP A 97 5.21 -4.62 -3.59
CA ASP A 97 5.36 -3.28 -3.03
C ASP A 97 4.54 -3.14 -1.75
N PHE A 98 5.00 -2.28 -0.83
CA PHE A 98 4.34 -2.04 0.45
C PHE A 98 3.72 -0.65 0.53
N GLY A 99 2.48 -0.57 1.03
CA GLY A 99 1.83 0.68 1.40
C GLY A 99 2.22 1.15 2.79
N HIS A 100 2.03 2.44 3.08
CA HIS A 100 2.41 3.00 4.38
C HIS A 100 1.58 2.46 5.56
N HIS A 101 0.40 1.87 5.31
CA HIS A 101 -0.39 1.22 6.38
C HIS A 101 0.28 -0.04 6.91
N VAL A 102 1.34 -0.55 6.27
CA VAL A 102 2.13 -1.67 6.80
C VAL A 102 2.93 -1.28 8.04
N PHE A 103 3.25 0.01 8.23
CA PHE A 103 4.01 0.52 9.37
C PHE A 103 3.32 1.67 10.11
N THR A 104 2.11 2.06 9.69
CA THR A 104 1.30 3.11 10.33
C THR A 104 -0.08 2.61 10.73
N ASP A 105 -0.68 3.24 11.74
CA ASP A 105 -2.07 3.06 12.12
C ASP A 105 -2.75 4.40 12.47
N GLU A 106 -4.01 4.33 12.87
CA GLU A 106 -4.84 5.48 13.24
C GLU A 106 -4.81 5.76 14.75
N LYS A 107 -4.02 5.03 15.54
CA LYS A 107 -4.16 5.00 17.00
C LYS A 107 -3.48 6.15 17.75
N GLU A 108 -2.96 7.16 17.05
CA GLU A 108 -2.33 8.37 17.65
C GLU A 108 -1.21 8.12 18.67
N VAL A 109 -0.67 6.89 18.75
CA VAL A 109 0.33 6.50 19.76
C VAL A 109 1.73 6.99 19.40
N GLY A 110 2.13 6.82 18.13
CA GLY A 110 3.47 7.17 17.66
C GLY A 110 3.58 8.55 17.01
N PRO A 111 4.74 8.88 16.42
CA PRO A 111 4.92 10.11 15.66
C PRO A 111 3.97 10.22 14.45
N PRO A 112 3.43 11.41 14.15
CA PRO A 112 2.58 11.63 12.98
C PRO A 112 3.38 11.47 11.68
N PHE A 113 2.78 10.78 10.72
CA PHE A 113 3.31 10.49 9.40
C PHE A 113 2.27 10.85 8.34
N ARG A 114 2.67 11.66 7.36
CA ARG A 114 1.81 12.06 6.24
C ARG A 114 2.36 11.55 4.91
N TYR A 115 1.51 10.86 4.17
CA TYR A 115 1.82 10.37 2.82
C TYR A 115 0.62 10.51 1.90
N GLN A 116 0.79 11.19 0.76
CA GLN A 116 -0.28 11.42 -0.22
C GLN A 116 -1.58 11.98 0.39
N GLY A 117 -1.46 12.92 1.32
CA GLY A 117 -2.59 13.54 2.02
C GLY A 117 -3.14 12.73 3.20
N ASP A 118 -2.86 11.43 3.29
CA ASP A 118 -3.27 10.57 4.41
C ASP A 118 -2.38 10.83 5.64
N LEU A 119 -3.00 11.23 6.76
CA LEU A 119 -2.33 11.42 8.05
C LEU A 119 -2.56 10.20 8.93
N ARG A 120 -1.47 9.59 9.39
CA ARG A 120 -1.46 8.45 10.30
C ARG A 120 -0.34 8.59 11.31
N TYR A 121 -0.16 7.59 12.14
CA TYR A 121 0.89 7.56 13.15
C TYR A 121 1.75 6.31 12.99
N LEU A 122 3.06 6.45 13.15
CA LEU A 122 3.97 5.31 13.13
C LEU A 122 3.62 4.33 14.24
N SER A 123 3.62 3.04 13.92
CA SER A 123 3.23 1.98 14.84
C SER A 123 4.36 0.99 15.01
N GLU A 124 5.05 1.04 16.15
CA GLU A 124 6.17 0.14 16.46
C GLU A 124 5.74 -1.33 16.38
N ALA A 125 4.53 -1.64 16.85
CA ALA A 125 3.96 -2.98 16.75
C ALA A 125 3.82 -3.45 15.29
N ARG A 126 3.37 -2.57 14.39
CA ARG A 126 3.28 -2.90 12.96
C ARG A 126 4.65 -3.04 12.32
N ILE A 127 5.59 -2.13 12.63
CA ILE A 127 6.97 -2.20 12.15
C ILE A 127 7.61 -3.53 12.56
N ALA A 128 7.57 -3.87 13.85
CA ALA A 128 8.13 -5.12 14.36
C ALA A 128 7.52 -6.35 13.70
N ARG A 129 6.18 -6.40 13.57
CA ARG A 129 5.50 -7.53 12.92
C ARG A 129 5.76 -7.62 11.41
N SER A 130 5.99 -6.49 10.75
CA SER A 130 6.23 -6.47 9.31
C SER A 130 7.62 -7.02 8.90
N GLN A 131 8.55 -7.21 9.84
CA GLN A 131 9.89 -7.74 9.53
C GLN A 131 9.86 -9.13 8.87
N GLY A 132 8.92 -9.99 9.29
CA GLY A 132 8.75 -11.32 8.70
C GLY A 132 7.97 -11.35 7.38
N LEU A 133 7.31 -10.25 7.02
CA LEU A 133 6.35 -10.21 5.91
C LEU A 133 6.99 -10.50 4.54
N PRO A 134 8.16 -9.93 4.17
CA PRO A 134 8.82 -10.29 2.92
C PRO A 134 9.12 -11.79 2.80
N THR A 135 9.64 -12.38 3.88
CA THR A 135 9.96 -13.82 3.93
C THR A 135 8.71 -14.69 3.82
N LEU A 136 7.64 -14.30 4.51
CA LEU A 136 6.34 -14.96 4.44
C LEU A 136 5.81 -14.97 3.00
N LEU A 137 5.81 -13.81 2.34
CA LEU A 137 5.32 -13.70 0.96
C LEU A 137 6.17 -14.54 0.01
N ARG A 138 7.50 -14.56 0.12
CA ARG A 138 8.35 -15.38 -0.77
C ARG A 138 8.13 -16.88 -0.58
N SER A 139 7.97 -17.33 0.66
CA SER A 139 7.99 -18.76 0.99
C SER A 139 6.62 -19.42 0.95
N LYS A 140 5.57 -18.67 1.31
CA LYS A 140 4.22 -19.23 1.49
C LYS A 140 3.21 -18.74 0.48
N TYR A 141 3.38 -17.56 -0.12
CA TYR A 141 2.32 -16.93 -0.93
C TYR A 141 1.70 -17.88 -1.95
N GLU A 142 2.49 -18.64 -2.70
CA GLU A 142 1.96 -19.57 -3.73
C GLU A 142 0.91 -20.56 -3.19
N ARG A 143 1.16 -21.12 -2.00
CA ARG A 143 0.37 -22.20 -1.37
C ARG A 143 -0.71 -21.67 -0.43
N GLU A 144 -0.60 -20.41 -0.05
CA GLU A 144 -1.57 -19.75 0.81
C GLU A 144 -2.87 -19.46 0.07
N HIS A 145 -3.91 -19.20 0.86
CA HIS A 145 -5.22 -18.89 0.35
C HIS A 145 -5.61 -17.44 0.65
N SER A 146 -6.27 -16.82 -0.32
CA SER A 146 -6.84 -15.48 -0.16
C SER A 146 -8.32 -15.47 -0.46
N ARG A 147 -9.02 -14.58 0.24
CA ARG A 147 -10.40 -14.20 -0.04
C ARG A 147 -10.40 -12.98 -0.95
N ALA A 148 -11.18 -13.04 -2.03
CA ALA A 148 -11.41 -11.89 -2.89
C ALA A 148 -12.49 -10.98 -2.25
N CYS A 149 -12.13 -9.74 -1.94
CA CYS A 149 -13.00 -8.77 -1.29
C CYS A 149 -12.95 -7.40 -1.98
N ARG A 150 -13.86 -6.50 -1.60
CA ARG A 150 -13.83 -5.10 -2.06
C ARG A 150 -13.38 -4.22 -0.93
N ASN A 151 -12.54 -3.24 -1.23
CA ASN A 151 -12.22 -2.19 -0.29
C ASN A 151 -13.42 -1.25 -0.05
N GLN A 152 -13.29 -0.33 0.90
CA GLN A 152 -14.35 0.63 1.23
C GLN A 152 -14.79 1.50 0.04
N LYS A 153 -13.91 1.74 -0.94
CA LYS A 153 -14.20 2.48 -2.18
C LYS A 153 -14.67 1.58 -3.34
N GLY A 154 -14.93 0.29 -3.09
CA GLY A 154 -15.42 -0.67 -4.09
C GLY A 154 -14.35 -1.30 -4.98
N GLY A 155 -13.09 -0.89 -4.86
CA GLY A 155 -11.99 -1.45 -5.63
C GLY A 155 -11.61 -2.88 -5.20
N ARG A 156 -11.08 -3.65 -6.15
CA ARG A 156 -10.65 -5.04 -5.93
C ARG A 156 -9.54 -5.12 -4.90
N GLN A 157 -9.67 -6.03 -3.96
CA GLN A 157 -8.69 -6.30 -2.92
C GLN A 157 -8.71 -7.79 -2.57
N TYR A 158 -7.59 -8.28 -2.07
CA TYR A 158 -7.45 -9.63 -1.58
C TYR A 158 -7.07 -9.58 -0.11
N PHE A 159 -7.56 -10.56 0.62
CA PHE A 159 -7.32 -10.70 2.04
C PHE A 159 -6.77 -12.10 2.31
N MET A 160 -5.57 -12.14 2.86
CA MET A 160 -4.89 -13.36 3.31
C MET A 160 -4.77 -13.28 4.84
N LEU A 161 -5.13 -14.35 5.53
CA LEU A 161 -4.95 -14.49 6.97
C LEU A 161 -4.02 -15.69 7.19
N GLU A 162 -2.82 -15.42 7.68
CA GLU A 162 -1.88 -16.49 8.04
C GLU A 162 -2.29 -17.15 9.37
N GLU A 163 -1.82 -18.38 9.61
CA GLU A 163 -2.03 -19.17 10.83
C GLU A 163 -1.73 -18.43 12.16
N ALA A 164 -0.87 -17.40 12.14
CA ALA A 164 -0.51 -16.60 13.31
C ALA A 164 -1.38 -15.32 13.48
N ASP A 165 -2.59 -15.30 12.93
CA ASP A 165 -3.51 -14.15 12.96
C ASP A 165 -2.93 -12.88 12.34
N TYR A 166 -2.06 -13.01 11.33
CA TYR A 166 -1.51 -11.87 10.63
C TYR A 166 -2.34 -11.58 9.38
N ALA A 167 -3.14 -10.52 9.42
CA ALA A 167 -3.96 -10.09 8.31
C ALA A 167 -3.12 -9.34 7.29
N ILE A 168 -3.20 -9.75 6.02
CA ILE A 168 -2.54 -9.11 4.90
C ILE A 168 -3.60 -8.75 3.86
N PHE A 169 -3.73 -7.45 3.60
CA PHE A 169 -4.59 -6.92 2.54
C PHE A 169 -3.73 -6.46 1.38
N TYR A 170 -4.01 -6.95 0.18
CA TYR A 170 -3.22 -6.60 -1.00
C TYR A 170 -4.07 -6.43 -2.25
N ARG A 171 -3.47 -5.81 -3.28
CA ARG A 171 -4.05 -5.68 -4.62
C ARG A 171 -3.11 -6.31 -5.64
N LEU A 172 -3.69 -6.79 -6.73
CA LEU A 172 -2.96 -7.33 -7.87
C LEU A 172 -3.29 -6.53 -9.12
N GLN A 173 -2.26 -6.31 -9.94
CA GLN A 173 -2.38 -5.87 -11.32
C GLN A 173 -1.53 -6.78 -12.18
N LEU A 174 -2.08 -7.18 -13.32
CA LEU A 174 -1.40 -8.04 -14.29
C LEU A 174 -0.85 -7.17 -15.41
N ASP A 175 0.44 -7.33 -15.69
CA ASP A 175 1.05 -7.02 -16.98
C ASP A 175 1.14 -8.33 -17.77
N ALA A 176 0.19 -8.52 -18.68
CA ALA A 176 0.07 -9.77 -19.43
C ALA A 176 1.19 -9.94 -20.47
N ALA A 177 1.77 -8.84 -20.97
CA ALA A 177 2.80 -8.87 -22.00
C ALA A 177 4.08 -9.54 -21.49
N VAL A 178 4.43 -9.31 -20.22
CA VAL A 178 5.62 -9.89 -19.57
C VAL A 178 5.29 -10.90 -18.47
N ARG A 179 4.03 -11.37 -18.39
CA ARG A 179 3.55 -12.35 -17.39
C ARG A 179 3.92 -11.96 -15.96
N ARG A 180 3.77 -10.69 -15.63
CA ARG A 180 4.16 -10.11 -14.35
C ARG A 180 2.94 -9.63 -13.57
N PHE A 181 2.91 -9.91 -12.27
CA PHE A 181 1.94 -9.34 -11.35
C PHE A 181 2.60 -8.31 -10.45
N SER A 182 2.04 -7.11 -10.38
CA SER A 182 2.36 -6.15 -9.32
C SER A 182 1.43 -6.42 -8.13
N LEU A 183 2.00 -6.80 -7.00
CA LEU A 183 1.32 -7.06 -5.74
C LEU A 183 1.58 -5.90 -4.78
N LYS A 184 0.58 -5.06 -4.56
CA LYS A 184 0.67 -3.98 -3.57
C LYS A 184 0.05 -4.41 -2.26
N VAL A 185 0.86 -4.64 -1.23
CA VAL A 185 0.38 -4.84 0.15
C VAL A 185 -0.14 -3.50 0.65
N VAL A 186 -1.46 -3.40 0.77
CA VAL A 186 -2.14 -2.18 1.24
C VAL A 186 -1.91 -2.00 2.73
N SER A 187 -2.13 -3.05 3.52
CA SER A 187 -2.00 -3.05 4.98
C SER A 187 -1.68 -4.45 5.47
N ALA A 188 -0.88 -4.56 6.53
CA ALA A 188 -0.61 -5.81 7.22
C ALA A 188 -0.50 -5.60 8.73
N TYR A 189 -1.17 -6.42 9.54
CA TYR A 189 -1.18 -6.26 11.00
C TYR A 189 -1.63 -7.53 11.73
N PRO A 190 -1.19 -7.74 12.99
CA PRO A 190 -1.73 -8.79 13.84
C PRO A 190 -3.19 -8.49 14.18
N VAL A 191 -4.04 -9.50 14.11
CA VAL A 191 -5.47 -9.44 14.37
C VAL A 191 -5.70 -9.89 15.81
N ALA A 192 -6.31 -9.03 16.62
CA ALA A 192 -6.81 -9.46 17.92
C ALA A 192 -8.04 -10.37 17.75
N GLU A 193 -8.26 -11.31 18.66
CA GLU A 193 -9.40 -12.24 18.58
C GLU A 193 -10.75 -11.52 18.37
N SER A 194 -10.96 -10.40 19.07
CA SER A 194 -12.15 -9.54 18.94
C SER A 194 -12.32 -8.90 17.56
N GLN A 195 -11.26 -8.80 16.76
CA GLN A 195 -11.27 -8.21 15.42
C GLN A 195 -11.51 -9.25 14.31
N ARG A 196 -11.41 -10.55 14.61
CA ARG A 196 -11.55 -11.62 13.61
C ARG A 196 -12.93 -11.61 12.94
N LEU A 197 -13.98 -11.24 13.68
CA LEU A 197 -15.35 -11.16 13.15
C LEU A 197 -15.54 -10.00 12.14
N ALA A 198 -14.68 -8.98 12.19
CA ALA A 198 -14.72 -7.83 11.29
C ALA A 198 -13.90 -8.03 10.00
N LEU A 199 -13.13 -9.13 9.91
CA LEU A 199 -12.39 -9.48 8.71
C LEU A 199 -13.33 -10.08 7.66
N PRO A 200 -12.96 -10.04 6.35
CA PRO A 200 -13.70 -10.76 5.31
C PRO A 200 -13.96 -12.22 5.74
N GLY A 201 -15.23 -12.54 5.99
CA GLY A 201 -15.69 -13.76 6.67
C GLY A 201 -15.71 -15.05 5.85
N LYS A 202 -16.37 -16.10 6.39
CA LYS A 202 -16.45 -17.45 5.79
C LYS A 202 -17.20 -17.50 4.45
N GLU A 203 -18.13 -16.59 4.20
CA GLU A 203 -18.93 -16.53 2.97
C GLU A 203 -18.11 -16.13 1.72
N HIS A 204 -16.93 -15.54 1.91
CA HIS A 204 -16.06 -15.22 0.79
C HIS A 204 -15.43 -16.49 0.21
N HIS A 205 -15.43 -16.61 -1.11
CA HIS A 205 -14.73 -17.71 -1.77
C HIS A 205 -13.24 -17.65 -1.43
N LEU A 206 -12.74 -18.78 -0.94
CA LEU A 206 -11.34 -18.97 -0.62
C LEU A 206 -10.64 -19.52 -1.87
N TYR A 207 -9.63 -18.81 -2.34
CA TYR A 207 -8.84 -19.22 -3.50
C TYR A 207 -7.41 -19.45 -3.09
N GLU A 208 -6.81 -20.53 -3.59
CA GLU A 208 -5.36 -20.65 -3.58
C GLU A 208 -4.76 -19.49 -4.39
N ASN A 209 -3.70 -18.86 -3.91
CA ASN A 209 -3.14 -17.67 -4.54
C ASN A 209 -2.65 -17.94 -5.97
N ARG A 210 -2.06 -19.12 -6.25
CA ARG A 210 -1.72 -19.48 -7.64
C ARG A 210 -2.94 -19.65 -8.55
N ASP A 211 -4.11 -20.01 -8.02
CA ASP A 211 -5.37 -20.06 -8.79
C ASP A 211 -5.86 -18.66 -9.14
N ILE A 212 -5.72 -17.69 -8.21
CA ILE A 212 -6.00 -16.27 -8.48
C ILE A 212 -5.13 -15.79 -9.65
N LEU A 213 -3.82 -16.01 -9.58
CA LEU A 213 -2.89 -15.58 -10.63
C LEU A 213 -3.22 -16.25 -11.97
N PHE A 214 -3.42 -17.57 -11.97
CA PHE A 214 -3.77 -18.32 -13.17
C PHE A 214 -5.07 -17.80 -13.83
N ARG A 215 -6.12 -17.54 -13.04
CA ARG A 215 -7.37 -16.97 -13.55
C ARG A 215 -7.14 -15.59 -14.15
N LEU A 216 -6.44 -14.69 -13.46
CA LEU A 216 -6.18 -13.35 -13.96
C LEU A 216 -5.41 -13.38 -15.28
N MET A 217 -4.40 -14.26 -15.40
CA MET A 217 -3.60 -14.39 -16.62
C MET A 217 -4.41 -14.88 -17.82
N ASN A 218 -5.42 -15.72 -17.59
CA ASN A 218 -6.23 -16.32 -18.64
C ASN A 218 -7.60 -15.62 -18.83
N GLY A 219 -7.76 -14.38 -18.35
CA GLY A 219 -9.02 -13.64 -18.45
C GLY A 219 -10.19 -14.24 -17.65
N GLY A 220 -9.87 -15.16 -16.73
CA GLY A 220 -10.82 -15.80 -15.83
C GLY A 220 -11.43 -14.82 -14.84
N LYS A 221 -12.68 -15.07 -14.46
CA LYS A 221 -13.38 -14.25 -13.47
C LYS A 221 -13.01 -14.69 -12.04
N ILE A 222 -12.79 -13.69 -11.18
CA ILE A 222 -12.70 -13.86 -9.74
C ILE A 222 -13.99 -13.31 -9.14
N ASN A 223 -14.65 -14.11 -8.31
CA ASN A 223 -15.86 -13.69 -7.64
C ASN A 223 -15.48 -12.84 -6.44
N TYR A 224 -15.54 -11.53 -6.62
CA TYR A 224 -15.52 -10.58 -5.53
C TYR A 224 -16.90 -10.52 -4.94
N ASP A 225 -16.98 -10.59 -3.62
CA ASP A 225 -18.25 -10.46 -2.94
C ASP A 225 -18.92 -9.10 -3.26
N ARG A 226 -20.25 -9.09 -3.28
CA ARG A 226 -21.04 -7.87 -3.39
C ARG A 226 -20.96 -7.17 -2.04
N LYS A 227 -20.74 -5.85 -2.02
CA LYS A 227 -20.98 -5.09 -0.77
C LYS A 227 -22.40 -5.41 -0.32
N LYS A 228 -22.59 -5.87 0.93
CA LYS A 228 -23.89 -5.70 1.60
C LYS A 228 -24.18 -4.20 1.53
N ARG A 229 -25.22 -3.84 0.77
CA ARG A 229 -25.72 -2.47 0.64
C ARG A 229 -26.20 -1.97 1.99
#